data_AF-A0A948PCP0-F1
#
_entry.id   AF-A0A948PCP0-F1
#
_cell.length_a   1.000
_cell.length_b   1.000
_cell.length_c   1.000
_cell.angle_alpha   90.00
_cell.angle_beta   90.00
_cell.angle_gamma   90.00
#
_symmetry.space_group_name_H-M   'P 1'
#
loop_
_entity.id
_entity.type
_entity.pdbx_description
1 polymer ?
#
loop_
_entity_poly.entity_id
_entity_poly.type
_entity_poly.pdbx_seq_one_letter_code
_entity_poly.pdbx_strand_id
1 'polypeptide(L)'
;MPFPPFAPSVFFDEADIDTLAAEFSERVRRSPLLRPAMDGLVGNRWEDAEMAMGGFLRATLFLQERPAVDGDWLARAVRMLDDTAIDLLADILLDCALVALPLHSAAVVAEISEQLARLLKSVAAEDGVAQQRLLLRARARLSAGALMNRF
;
A
#
# COMPACT_ATOMS: atom_id res chain seq x y z
N MET A 1 -12.82 20.11 14.90
CA MET A 1 -11.88 19.34 14.06
C MET A 1 -12.40 17.93 13.97
N PRO A 2 -12.48 17.31 12.78
CA PRO A 2 -12.77 15.88 12.69
C PRO A 2 -11.56 15.13 13.24
N PHE A 3 -11.78 14.26 14.22
CA PHE A 3 -10.74 13.40 14.78
C PHE A 3 -10.36 12.34 13.74
N PRO A 4 -9.07 11.99 13.59
CA PRO A 4 -8.71 10.80 12.83
C PRO A 4 -9.35 9.57 13.50
N PRO A 5 -9.74 8.54 12.72
CA PRO A 5 -10.34 7.31 13.24
C PRO A 5 -9.37 6.45 14.07
N PHE A 6 -8.08 6.80 14.10
CA PHE A 6 -7.07 6.14 14.91
C PHE A 6 -7.05 6.72 16.32
N ALA A 7 -7.01 5.85 17.32
CA ALA A 7 -6.94 6.26 18.72
C ALA A 7 -5.77 7.26 18.93
N PRO A 8 -5.95 8.33 19.73
CA PRO A 8 -4.98 9.41 19.92
C PRO A 8 -3.65 9.01 20.61
N SER A 9 -3.34 7.72 20.66
CA SER A 9 -2.17 7.14 21.34
C SER A 9 -1.23 6.35 20.43
N VAL A 10 -1.51 6.23 19.13
CA VAL A 10 -0.60 5.56 18.19
C VAL A 10 0.38 6.59 17.63
N PHE A 11 1.60 6.59 18.13
CA PHE A 11 2.69 7.42 17.62
C PHE A 11 3.46 6.64 16.56
N PHE A 12 3.67 7.25 15.40
CA PHE A 12 4.57 6.74 14.37
C PHE A 12 5.74 7.71 14.23
N ASP A 13 6.97 7.19 14.26
CA ASP A 13 8.13 7.94 13.83
C ASP A 13 8.28 7.81 12.31
N GLU A 14 8.69 8.89 11.64
CA GLU A 14 9.01 8.86 10.22
C GLU A 14 10.15 7.88 9.92
N ALA A 15 11.15 7.80 10.82
CA ALA A 15 12.27 6.88 10.68
C ALA A 15 11.84 5.41 10.73
N ASP A 16 10.81 5.09 11.51
CA ASP A 16 10.27 3.74 11.60
C ASP A 16 9.53 3.36 10.31
N ILE A 17 8.81 4.31 9.68
CA ILE A 17 8.12 4.09 8.41
C ILE A 17 9.14 3.87 7.28
N ASP A 18 10.25 4.60 7.28
CA ASP A 18 11.31 4.42 6.29
C ASP A 18 12.01 3.06 6.47
N THR A 19 12.24 2.64 7.71
CA THR A 19 12.77 1.30 8.03
C THR A 19 11.82 0.20 7.57
N LEU A 20 10.52 0.37 7.81
CA LEU A 20 9.48 -0.55 7.33
C LEU A 20 9.47 -0.65 5.79
N ALA A 21 9.53 0.49 5.10
CA ALA A 21 9.53 0.53 3.63
C ALA A 21 10.76 -0.19 3.05
N ALA A 22 11.94 0.03 3.63
CA ALA A 22 13.18 -0.63 3.23
C ALA A 22 13.14 -2.15 3.46
N GLU A 23 12.68 -2.59 4.64
CA GLU A 23 12.56 -4.03 4.96
C GLU A 23 11.53 -4.71 4.03
N PHE A 24 10.40 -4.06 3.79
CA PHE A 24 9.38 -4.55 2.85
C PHE A 24 9.94 -4.69 1.44
N SER A 25 10.57 -3.63 0.93
CA SER A 25 11.24 -3.57 -0.38
C SER A 25 12.23 -4.72 -0.55
N GLU A 26 13.08 -4.97 0.45
CA GLU A 26 14.07 -6.04 0.42
C GLU A 26 13.43 -7.44 0.43
N ARG A 27 12.42 -7.68 1.26
CA ARG A 27 11.72 -8.98 1.30
C ARG A 27 10.96 -9.28 0.01
N VAL A 28 10.34 -8.27 -0.58
CA VAL A 28 9.66 -8.40 -1.87
C VAL A 28 10.67 -8.75 -2.97
N ARG A 29 11.84 -8.11 -2.99
CA ARG A 29 12.93 -8.45 -3.93
C ARG A 29 13.45 -9.88 -3.74
N ARG A 30 13.46 -10.40 -2.51
CA ARG A 30 13.93 -11.77 -2.22
C ARG A 30 12.87 -12.83 -2.49
N SER A 31 11.59 -12.47 -2.56
CA SER A 31 10.51 -13.41 -2.79
C SER A 31 10.53 -13.94 -4.24
N PRO A 32 10.80 -15.25 -4.46
CA PRO A 32 10.84 -15.81 -5.81
C PRO A 32 9.47 -15.79 -6.49
N LEU A 33 8.38 -15.73 -5.70
CA LEU A 33 7.01 -15.68 -6.21
C LEU A 33 6.64 -14.29 -6.70
N LEU A 34 7.10 -13.23 -6.03
CA LEU A 34 6.80 -11.84 -6.41
C LEU A 34 7.79 -11.27 -7.41
N ARG A 35 9.02 -11.78 -7.44
CA ARG A 35 10.10 -11.25 -8.27
C ARG A 35 9.68 -11.01 -9.74
N PRO A 36 9.04 -11.96 -10.45
CA PRO A 36 8.73 -11.76 -11.86
C PRO A 36 7.74 -10.60 -12.09
N ALA A 37 6.69 -10.50 -11.27
CA ALA A 37 5.69 -9.44 -11.39
C ALA A 37 6.30 -8.08 -11.00
N MET A 38 7.11 -8.05 -9.95
CA MET A 38 7.74 -6.83 -9.46
C MET A 38 8.84 -6.31 -10.38
N ASP A 39 9.65 -7.18 -10.99
CA ASP A 39 10.65 -6.78 -11.99
C ASP A 39 9.97 -6.14 -13.22
N GLY A 40 8.77 -6.60 -13.60
CA GLY A 40 8.00 -5.98 -14.67
C GLY A 40 7.32 -4.65 -14.30
N LEU A 41 6.91 -4.48 -13.03
CA LEU A 41 6.26 -3.26 -12.54
C LEU A 41 7.24 -2.15 -12.18
N VAL A 42 8.30 -2.51 -11.48
CA VAL A 42 9.29 -1.59 -10.89
C VAL A 42 10.54 -1.51 -11.76
N GLY A 43 10.95 -2.61 -12.39
CA GLY A 43 12.18 -2.68 -13.18
C GLY A 43 13.40 -2.28 -12.35
N ASN A 44 14.14 -1.27 -12.82
CA ASN A 44 15.34 -0.76 -12.15
C ASN A 44 15.04 0.39 -11.16
N ARG A 45 13.77 0.75 -10.95
CA ARG A 45 13.35 1.93 -10.15
C ARG A 45 12.92 1.56 -8.73
N TRP A 46 13.65 0.65 -8.11
CA TRP A 46 13.28 0.13 -6.78
C TRP A 46 13.37 1.18 -5.68
N GLU A 47 14.36 2.07 -5.73
CA GLU A 47 14.49 3.18 -4.79
C GLU A 47 13.30 4.14 -4.88
N ASP A 48 12.85 4.47 -6.10
CA ASP A 48 11.65 5.29 -6.31
C ASP A 48 10.39 4.61 -5.76
N ALA A 49 10.25 3.30 -5.97
CA ALA A 49 9.11 2.53 -5.47
C ALA A 49 9.08 2.47 -3.94
N GLU A 50 10.24 2.35 -3.30
CA GLU A 50 10.42 2.36 -1.85
C GLU A 50 10.06 3.73 -1.27
N MET A 51 10.59 4.82 -1.85
CA MET A 51 10.23 6.19 -1.46
C MET A 51 8.73 6.46 -1.63
N ALA A 52 8.12 5.99 -2.73
CA ALA A 52 6.69 6.14 -2.97
C ALA A 52 5.85 5.39 -1.93
N MET A 53 6.27 4.18 -1.53
CA MET A 53 5.61 3.42 -0.47
C MET A 53 5.70 4.12 0.89
N GLY A 54 6.90 4.58 1.27
CA GLY A 54 7.10 5.35 2.50
C GLY A 54 6.26 6.63 2.53
N GLY A 55 6.25 7.38 1.43
CA GLY A 55 5.43 8.58 1.28
C GLY A 55 3.92 8.29 1.35
N PHE A 56 3.46 7.18 0.73
CA PHE A 56 2.07 6.74 0.82
C PHE A 56 1.66 6.41 2.25
N LEU A 57 2.47 5.65 2.99
CA LEU A 57 2.21 5.31 4.38
C LEU A 57 2.19 6.55 5.26
N ARG A 58 3.16 7.45 5.14
CA ARG A 58 3.20 8.73 5.87
C ARG A 58 1.97 9.58 5.61
N ALA A 59 1.59 9.77 4.35
CA ALA A 59 0.40 10.53 3.99
C ALA A 59 -0.89 9.89 4.55
N THR A 60 -0.97 8.56 4.57
CA THR A 60 -2.13 7.83 5.08
C THR A 60 -2.21 7.85 6.61
N LEU A 61 -1.08 7.73 7.30
CA LEU A 61 -1.00 7.65 8.77
C LEU A 61 -1.07 9.02 9.44
N PHE A 62 -0.33 10.00 8.91
CA PHE A 62 -0.25 11.34 9.52
C PHE A 62 -1.35 12.29 9.06
N LEU A 63 -1.97 12.02 7.91
CA LEU A 63 -3.04 12.86 7.32
C LEU A 63 -2.64 14.34 7.14
N GLN A 64 -1.34 14.64 7.17
CA GLN A 64 -0.79 15.99 6.95
C GLN A 64 -0.81 16.33 5.45
N GLU A 65 -0.64 15.33 4.60
CA GLU A 65 -0.60 15.45 3.16
C GLU A 65 -1.49 14.39 2.50
N ARG A 66 -1.89 14.65 1.26
CA ARG A 66 -2.64 13.67 0.46
C ARG A 66 -1.68 12.69 -0.21
N PRO A 67 -2.01 11.38 -0.24
CA PRO A 67 -1.15 10.42 -0.93
C PRO A 67 -1.02 10.75 -2.43
N ALA A 68 0.22 10.86 -2.90
CA ALA A 68 0.53 11.02 -4.32
C ALA A 68 0.47 9.65 -5.02
N VAL A 69 -0.65 9.36 -5.69
CA VAL A 69 -0.88 8.08 -6.37
C VAL A 69 -0.75 8.24 -7.87
N ASP A 70 0.25 7.56 -8.44
CA ASP A 70 0.42 7.43 -9.89
C ASP A 70 -0.66 6.48 -10.46
N GLY A 71 -1.57 7.04 -11.25
CA GLY A 71 -2.67 6.30 -11.87
C GLY A 71 -2.22 5.30 -12.92
N ASP A 72 -1.15 5.59 -13.67
CA ASP A 72 -0.63 4.70 -14.71
C ASP A 72 0.14 3.54 -14.07
N TRP A 73 0.84 3.81 -12.96
CA TRP A 73 1.43 2.75 -12.15
C TRP A 73 0.37 1.84 -11.54
N LEU A 74 -0.69 2.40 -10.94
CA LEU A 74 -1.80 1.61 -10.38
C LEU A 74 -2.50 0.76 -11.45
N ALA A 75 -2.72 1.32 -12.64
CA ALA A 75 -3.30 0.60 -13.78
C ALA A 75 -2.43 -0.58 -14.25
N ARG A 76 -1.11 -0.45 -14.17
CA ARG A 76 -0.18 -1.56 -14.48
C ARG A 76 -0.18 -2.59 -13.37
N ALA A 77 -0.13 -2.15 -12.11
CA ALA A 77 -0.13 -3.05 -10.95
C ALA A 77 -1.33 -3.99 -10.94
N VAL A 78 -2.55 -3.47 -11.13
CA VAL A 78 -3.78 -4.27 -11.18
C VAL A 78 -3.80 -5.29 -12.32
N ARG A 79 -3.09 -5.04 -13.42
CA ARG A 79 -3.02 -5.99 -14.56
C ARG A 79 -1.94 -7.05 -14.39
N MET A 80 -0.95 -6.80 -13.55
CA MET A 80 0.22 -7.67 -13.40
C MET A 80 0.21 -8.49 -12.11
N LEU A 81 -0.45 -7.98 -11.07
CA LEU A 81 -0.60 -8.68 -9.79
C LEU A 81 -1.91 -9.45 -9.79
N ASP A 82 -1.82 -10.76 -9.61
CA ASP A 82 -2.98 -11.60 -9.33
C ASP A 82 -3.34 -11.56 -7.83
N ASP A 83 -4.47 -12.18 -7.48
CA ASP A 83 -4.95 -12.22 -6.10
C ASP A 83 -3.92 -12.81 -5.12
N THR A 84 -3.14 -13.79 -5.57
CA THR A 84 -2.13 -14.48 -4.74
C THR A 84 -0.94 -13.57 -4.49
N ALA A 85 -0.47 -12.84 -5.50
CA ALA A 85 0.59 -11.86 -5.36
C ALA A 85 0.16 -10.70 -4.47
N ILE A 86 -1.09 -10.25 -4.56
CA ILE A 86 -1.63 -9.19 -3.69
C ILE A 86 -1.67 -9.65 -2.23
N ASP A 87 -2.14 -10.87 -1.95
CA ASP A 87 -2.13 -11.41 -0.58
C ASP A 87 -0.71 -11.54 -0.05
N LEU A 88 0.21 -12.07 -0.86
CA LEU A 88 1.59 -12.23 -0.43
C LEU A 88 2.29 -10.89 -0.16
N LEU A 89 1.99 -9.85 -0.92
CA LEU A 89 2.46 -8.49 -0.62
C LEU A 89 1.88 -7.98 0.71
N ALA A 90 0.60 -8.24 0.98
CA ALA A 90 -0.04 -7.82 2.22
C ALA A 90 0.54 -8.54 3.45
N ASP A 91 0.80 -9.85 3.33
CA ASP A 91 1.42 -10.69 4.36
C ASP A 91 2.86 -10.24 4.65
N ILE A 92 3.67 -10.02 3.60
CA ILE A 92 5.05 -9.53 3.78
C ILE A 92 5.03 -8.16 4.48
N LEU A 93 4.12 -7.25 4.12
CA LEU A 93 4.03 -5.94 4.77
C LEU A 93 3.68 -6.07 6.25
N LEU A 94 2.76 -6.96 6.61
CA LEU A 94 2.42 -7.26 8.00
C LEU A 94 3.63 -7.80 8.78
N ASP A 95 4.33 -8.78 8.22
CA ASP A 95 5.52 -9.35 8.86
C ASP A 95 6.62 -8.29 9.06
N CYS A 96 6.80 -7.39 8.09
CA CYS A 96 7.75 -6.28 8.24
C CYS A 96 7.28 -5.29 9.31
N ALA A 97 5.97 -4.99 9.37
CA ALA A 97 5.41 -4.10 10.38
C ALA A 97 5.58 -4.67 11.80
N LEU A 98 5.40 -5.97 11.99
CA LEU A 98 5.61 -6.64 13.28
C LEU A 98 7.07 -6.63 13.73
N VAL A 99 8.02 -6.53 12.79
CA VAL A 99 9.46 -6.44 13.09
C VAL A 99 9.89 -5.01 13.35
N ALA A 100 9.40 -4.05 12.56
CA ALA A 100 9.83 -2.66 12.60
C ALA A 100 9.08 -1.81 13.64
N LEU A 101 7.85 -2.19 14.00
CA LEU A 101 6.95 -1.34 14.77
C LEU A 101 6.45 -2.01 16.06
N PRO A 102 6.08 -1.22 17.09
CA PRO A 102 5.29 -1.71 18.20
C PRO A 102 3.96 -2.35 17.72
N LEU A 103 3.48 -3.35 18.45
CA LEU A 103 2.31 -4.16 18.06
C LEU A 103 1.06 -3.34 17.67
N HIS A 104 0.77 -2.26 18.41
CA HIS A 104 -0.38 -1.41 18.15
C HIS A 104 -0.23 -0.62 16.83
N SER A 105 0.98 -0.15 16.51
CA SER A 105 1.29 0.51 15.25
C SER A 105 1.30 -0.48 14.08
N ALA A 106 1.83 -1.68 14.30
CA ALA A 106 1.78 -2.77 13.33
C ALA A 106 0.33 -3.17 12.97
N ALA A 107 -0.58 -3.19 13.95
CA ALA A 107 -2.00 -3.46 13.72
C ALA A 107 -2.64 -2.42 12.78
N VAL A 108 -2.31 -1.14 12.93
CA VAL A 108 -2.80 -0.08 12.03
C VAL A 108 -2.26 -0.26 10.61
N VAL A 109 -0.98 -0.60 10.46
CA VAL A 109 -0.39 -0.92 9.14
C VAL A 109 -1.06 -2.15 8.53
N ALA A 110 -1.39 -3.17 9.35
CA ALA A 110 -2.12 -4.34 8.91
C ALA A 110 -3.50 -3.98 8.34
N GLU A 111 -4.24 -3.10 9.01
CA GLU A 111 -5.54 -2.63 8.51
C GLU A 111 -5.41 -1.87 7.19
N ILE A 112 -4.40 -1.01 7.05
CA ILE A 112 -4.11 -0.29 5.80
C ILE A 112 -3.81 -1.29 4.68
N SER A 113 -2.94 -2.27 4.96
CA SER A 113 -2.56 -3.34 4.04
C SER A 113 -3.78 -4.13 3.56
N GLU A 114 -4.64 -4.53 4.49
CA GLU A 114 -5.85 -5.29 4.20
C GLU A 114 -6.85 -4.48 3.36
N GLN A 115 -7.10 -3.21 3.70
CA GLN A 115 -7.99 -2.36 2.91
C GLN A 115 -7.43 -2.11 1.50
N LEU A 116 -6.12 -1.93 1.36
CA LEU A 116 -5.46 -1.76 0.07
C LEU A 116 -5.56 -3.03 -0.77
N ALA A 117 -5.27 -4.20 -0.19
CA ALA A 117 -5.37 -5.49 -0.86
C ALA A 117 -6.81 -5.74 -1.35
N ARG A 118 -7.82 -5.52 -0.50
CA ARG A 118 -9.23 -5.63 -0.88
C ARG A 118 -9.61 -4.71 -2.03
N LEU A 119 -9.14 -3.45 -1.98
CA LEU A 119 -9.38 -2.49 -3.04
C LEU A 119 -8.77 -2.97 -4.37
N LEU A 120 -7.49 -3.36 -4.37
CA LEU A 120 -6.79 -3.82 -5.57
C LEU A 120 -7.46 -5.06 -6.18
N LYS A 121 -7.80 -6.05 -5.35
CA LYS A 121 -8.53 -7.26 -5.79
C LYS A 121 -9.89 -6.94 -6.38
N SER A 122 -10.64 -6.00 -5.79
CA SER A 122 -11.93 -5.59 -6.34
C SER A 122 -11.82 -4.97 -7.73
N VAL A 123 -10.69 -4.31 -8.05
CA VAL A 123 -10.43 -3.81 -9.41
C VAL A 123 -9.96 -4.95 -10.32
N ALA A 124 -9.06 -5.81 -9.83
CA ALA A 124 -8.48 -6.91 -10.60
C ALA A 124 -9.52 -7.98 -11.01
N ALA A 125 -10.58 -8.16 -10.20
CA ALA A 125 -11.66 -9.11 -10.46
C ALA A 125 -12.59 -8.70 -11.63
N GLU A 126 -12.46 -7.48 -12.14
CA GLU A 126 -13.32 -6.93 -13.19
C GLU A 126 -12.51 -6.67 -14.46
N ASP A 127 -13.18 -6.64 -15.62
CA ASP A 127 -12.55 -6.43 -16.92
C ASP A 127 -13.15 -5.25 -17.70
N GLY A 128 -12.38 -4.73 -18.67
CA GLY A 128 -12.84 -3.72 -19.63
C GLY A 128 -13.31 -2.42 -18.99
N VAL A 129 -14.51 -1.95 -19.35
CA VAL A 129 -15.05 -0.64 -18.90
C VAL A 129 -15.36 -0.65 -17.39
N ALA A 130 -15.75 -1.80 -16.83
CA ALA A 130 -16.02 -1.93 -15.40
C ALA A 130 -14.73 -1.75 -14.59
N GLN A 131 -13.66 -2.44 -14.99
CA GLN A 131 -12.33 -2.31 -14.41
C GLN A 131 -11.84 -0.86 -14.44
N GLN A 132 -11.94 -0.18 -15.59
CA GLN A 132 -11.52 1.21 -15.75
C GLN A 132 -12.26 2.15 -14.79
N ARG A 133 -13.58 1.97 -14.62
CA ARG A 133 -14.36 2.78 -13.69
C ARG A 133 -13.96 2.54 -12.23
N LEU A 134 -13.74 1.29 -11.85
CA LEU A 134 -13.28 0.95 -10.50
C LEU A 134 -11.87 1.46 -10.24
N LEU A 135 -10.98 1.38 -11.22
CA LEU A 135 -9.63 1.91 -11.13
C LEU A 135 -9.63 3.44 -10.91
N LEU A 136 -10.47 4.17 -11.65
CA LEU A 136 -10.63 5.63 -11.45
C LEU A 136 -11.15 5.96 -10.04
N ARG A 137 -12.11 5.17 -9.53
CA ARG A 137 -12.64 5.33 -8.17
C ARG A 137 -11.59 4.99 -7.11
N ALA A 138 -10.84 3.91 -7.31
CA ALA A 138 -9.76 3.49 -6.44
C ALA A 138 -8.68 4.58 -6.36
N ARG A 139 -8.24 5.12 -7.51
CA ARG A 139 -7.32 6.25 -7.58
C ARG A 139 -7.85 7.45 -6.82
N ALA A 140 -9.09 7.87 -7.08
CA ALA A 140 -9.70 9.01 -6.40
C ALA A 140 -9.77 8.81 -4.88
N ARG A 141 -10.12 7.60 -4.42
CA ARG A 141 -10.17 7.22 -3.01
C ARG A 141 -8.80 7.27 -2.35
N LEU A 142 -7.77 6.70 -2.99
CA LEU A 142 -6.41 6.69 -2.46
C LEU A 142 -5.82 8.11 -2.42
N SER A 143 -5.95 8.88 -3.51
CA SER A 143 -5.47 10.28 -3.57
C SER A 143 -6.21 11.22 -2.61
N ALA A 144 -7.41 10.86 -2.17
CA ALA A 144 -8.14 11.61 -1.14
C ALA A 144 -7.71 11.25 0.29
N GLY A 145 -6.81 10.27 0.48
CA GLY A 145 -6.51 9.71 1.81
C GLY A 145 -7.70 8.94 2.41
N ALA A 146 -8.69 8.58 1.60
CA ALA A 146 -9.94 7.97 2.04
C ALA A 146 -9.88 6.43 2.02
N LEU A 147 -8.68 5.83 2.00
CA LEU A 147 -8.51 4.37 2.04
C LEU A 147 -9.26 3.77 3.23
N MET A 148 -9.09 4.40 4.41
CA MET A 148 -9.65 3.95 5.68
C MET A 148 -11.05 4.49 5.97
N ASN A 149 -11.58 5.40 5.15
CA ASN A 149 -12.94 5.91 5.31
C ASN A 149 -13.97 4.88 4.80
N ARG A 150 -14.69 4.24 5.72
CA ARG A 150 -15.83 3.37 5.41
C ARG A 150 -17.12 4.18 5.24
N PHE A 151 -17.14 5.18 4.37
CA PHE A 151 -18.36 5.93 4.04
C PHE A 151 -18.34 6.39 2.58
#